data_AF-A0A7Y0WK49-F1
#
_entry.id   AF-A0A7Y0WK49-F1
#
_cell.length_a   1.000
_cell.length_b   1.000
_cell.length_c   1.000
_cell.angle_alpha   90.00
_cell.angle_beta   90.00
_cell.angle_gamma   90.00
#
_symmetry.space_group_name_H-M   'P 1'
#
loop_
_entity.id
_entity.type
_entity.pdbx_description
1 polymer ?
#
loop_
_entity_poly.entity_id
_entity_poly.type
_entity_poly.pdbx_seq_one_letter_code
_entity_poly.pdbx_strand_id
1 'polypeptide(L)'
;MSPLEQAKEWLSNEKPNTEEIQQSVDNLCHQVARPPSGLSVEQIMAAISHLMMSIGKDPAELVLPDPPPKACLDLSPLGGNSEHFEPELDIVERRRRFEQLKEDLRSPF
;
A
#
# COMPACT_ATOMS: atom_id res chain seq x y z
N MET A 1 -15.77 -7.42 -9.04
CA MET A 1 -16.87 -7.75 -8.11
C MET A 1 -16.82 -6.79 -6.94
N SER A 2 -17.97 -6.37 -6.42
CA SER A 2 -18.01 -5.50 -5.24
C SER A 2 -17.84 -6.31 -3.94
N PRO A 3 -17.29 -5.72 -2.86
CA PRO A 3 -17.11 -6.40 -1.57
C PRO A 3 -18.42 -6.95 -0.98
N LEU A 4 -19.54 -6.25 -1.21
CA LEU A 4 -20.86 -6.68 -0.77
C LEU A 4 -21.35 -7.93 -1.50
N GLU A 5 -21.13 -8.02 -2.81
CA GLU A 5 -21.49 -9.20 -3.61
C GLU A 5 -20.69 -10.41 -3.17
N GLN A 6 -19.39 -10.23 -2.91
CA GLN A 6 -18.53 -11.29 -2.38
C GLN A 6 -19.02 -11.79 -1.01
N ALA A 7 -19.37 -10.89 -0.09
CA ALA A 7 -19.92 -11.26 1.21
C ALA A 7 -21.23 -12.06 1.08
N LYS A 8 -22.12 -11.66 0.17
CA LYS A 8 -23.38 -12.38 -0.09
C LYS A 8 -23.15 -13.78 -0.66
N GLU A 9 -22.26 -13.89 -1.64
CA GLU A 9 -21.91 -15.16 -2.27
C GLU A 9 -21.27 -16.10 -1.25
N TRP A 10 -20.35 -15.59 -0.43
CA TRP A 10 -19.68 -16.34 0.63
C TRP A 10 -20.66 -16.89 1.67
N LEU A 11 -21.57 -16.04 2.19
CA LEU A 11 -22.61 -16.46 3.13
C LEU A 11 -23.52 -17.54 2.55
N SER A 12 -23.78 -17.49 1.25
CA SER A 12 -24.69 -18.43 0.57
C SER A 12 -24.02 -19.78 0.28
N ASN A 13 -22.75 -19.75 -0.14
CA ASN A 13 -22.02 -20.93 -0.58
C ASN A 13 -21.38 -21.69 0.58
N GLU A 14 -20.67 -20.99 1.46
CA GLU A 14 -19.83 -21.62 2.49
C GLU A 14 -20.52 -21.73 3.85
N LYS A 15 -21.58 -20.94 4.10
CA LYS A 15 -22.30 -20.87 5.38
C LYS A 15 -21.34 -20.78 6.58
N PRO A 16 -20.50 -19.74 6.62
CA PRO A 16 -19.48 -19.58 7.64
C PRO A 16 -20.10 -19.47 9.03
N ASN A 17 -19.34 -19.87 10.03
CA ASN A 17 -19.75 -19.74 11.42
C ASN A 17 -19.62 -18.28 11.91
N THR A 18 -20.19 -18.00 13.09
CA THR A 18 -20.19 -16.64 13.67
C THR A 18 -18.79 -16.06 13.87
N GLU A 19 -17.80 -16.89 14.18
CA GLU A 19 -16.41 -16.48 14.45
C GLU A 19 -15.70 -16.08 13.15
N GLU A 20 -15.90 -16.85 12.08
CA GLU A 20 -15.39 -16.54 10.73
C GLU A 20 -15.98 -15.23 10.18
N ILE A 21 -17.29 -15.01 10.41
CA ILE A 21 -17.95 -13.76 10.04
C ILE A 21 -17.36 -12.60 10.84
N GLN A 22 -17.14 -12.77 12.15
CA GLN A 22 -16.53 -11.75 13.00
C GLN A 22 -15.11 -11.39 12.55
N GLN A 23 -14.30 -12.39 12.22
CA GLN A 23 -12.93 -12.18 11.70
C GLN A 23 -12.95 -11.46 10.36
N SER A 24 -13.92 -11.78 9.50
CA SER A 24 -14.10 -11.12 8.21
C SER A 24 -14.51 -9.65 8.37
N VAL A 25 -15.41 -9.37 9.31
CA VAL A 25 -15.80 -8.01 9.68
C VAL A 25 -14.60 -7.22 10.20
N ASP A 26 -13.80 -7.80 11.10
CA ASP A 26 -12.58 -7.16 11.62
C ASP A 26 -11.60 -6.82 10.49
N ASN A 27 -11.36 -7.76 9.58
CA ASN A 27 -10.50 -7.54 8.40
C ASN A 27 -11.03 -6.41 7.51
N LEU A 28 -12.35 -6.30 7.34
CA LEU A 28 -12.97 -5.22 6.56
C LEU A 28 -12.91 -3.88 7.30
N CYS A 29 -13.03 -3.85 8.63
CA CYS A 29 -12.85 -2.63 9.44
C CYS A 29 -11.44 -2.05 9.28
N HIS A 30 -10.41 -2.90 9.21
CA HIS A 30 -9.05 -2.44 8.89
C HIS A 30 -8.94 -1.83 7.49
N GLN A 31 -9.69 -2.36 6.51
CA GLN A 31 -9.74 -1.81 5.16
C GLN A 31 -10.53 -0.50 5.08
N VAL A 32 -11.42 -0.19 6.04
CA VAL A 32 -12.07 1.13 6.11
C VAL A 32 -11.05 2.23 6.38
N ALA A 33 -10.09 1.98 7.26
CA ALA A 33 -9.01 2.93 7.56
C ALA A 33 -8.02 3.10 6.39
N ARG A 34 -7.84 2.04 5.57
CA ARG A 34 -6.98 2.07 4.38
C ARG A 34 -7.63 1.34 3.20
N PRO A 35 -8.58 1.99 2.50
CA PRO A 35 -9.33 1.34 1.43
C PRO A 35 -8.42 0.99 0.24
N PRO A 36 -8.58 -0.20 -0.35
CA PRO A 36 -7.87 -0.57 -1.57
C PRO A 36 -8.22 0.37 -2.73
N SER A 37 -7.27 0.58 -3.64
CA SER A 37 -7.48 1.39 -4.84
C SER A 37 -8.69 0.92 -5.65
N GLY A 38 -9.69 1.78 -5.83
CA GLY A 38 -10.91 1.48 -6.58
C GLY A 38 -12.09 0.98 -5.75
N LEU A 39 -11.96 0.88 -4.42
CA LEU A 39 -13.07 0.59 -3.51
C LEU A 39 -13.40 1.81 -2.65
N SER A 40 -14.69 2.11 -2.51
CA SER A 40 -15.13 3.16 -1.60
C SER A 40 -15.33 2.61 -0.18
N VAL A 41 -15.13 3.47 0.81
CA VAL A 41 -15.41 3.15 2.22
C VAL A 41 -16.88 2.71 2.39
N GLU A 42 -17.80 3.33 1.67
CA GLU A 42 -19.23 2.96 1.69
C GLU A 42 -19.48 1.52 1.24
N GLN A 43 -18.76 1.04 0.22
CA GLN A 43 -18.88 -0.34 -0.26
C GLN A 43 -18.38 -1.35 0.77
N ILE A 44 -17.29 -1.01 1.47
CA ILE A 44 -16.73 -1.85 2.54
C ILE A 44 -17.68 -1.85 3.74
N MET A 45 -18.21 -0.69 4.13
CA MET A 45 -19.19 -0.54 5.21
C MET A 45 -20.49 -1.29 4.91
N ALA A 46 -20.96 -1.28 3.66
CA ALA A 46 -22.13 -2.04 3.25
C ALA A 46 -21.91 -3.55 3.41
N ALA A 47 -20.72 -4.05 3.06
CA ALA A 47 -20.36 -5.46 3.25
C ALA A 47 -20.30 -5.83 4.74
N ILE A 48 -19.67 -4.99 5.56
CA ILE A 48 -19.61 -5.16 7.03
C ILE A 48 -21.00 -5.22 7.64
N SER A 49 -21.87 -4.26 7.30
CA SER A 49 -23.24 -4.21 7.80
C SER A 49 -24.01 -5.49 7.44
N HIS A 50 -23.87 -5.97 6.21
CA HIS A 50 -24.52 -7.20 5.79
C HIS A 50 -24.04 -8.44 6.57
N LEU A 51 -22.73 -8.55 6.81
CA LEU A 51 -22.13 -9.61 7.61
C LEU A 51 -22.56 -9.56 9.07
N MET A 52 -22.71 -8.39 9.66
CA MET A 52 -23.19 -8.27 11.04
C MET A 52 -24.68 -8.58 11.19
N MET A 53 -25.49 -8.17 10.22
CA MET A 53 -26.90 -8.51 10.20
C MET A 53 -27.13 -10.02 10.09
N SER A 54 -26.27 -10.77 9.38
CA SER A 54 -26.42 -12.22 9.25
C SER A 54 -26.17 -12.97 10.56
N ILE A 55 -25.37 -12.40 11.48
CA ILE A 55 -25.14 -12.93 12.83
C ILE A 55 -26.00 -12.27 13.91
N GLY A 56 -26.93 -11.38 13.52
CA GLY A 56 -27.85 -10.69 14.42
C GLY A 56 -27.20 -9.62 15.30
N LYS A 57 -26.03 -9.10 14.92
CA LYS A 57 -25.33 -8.01 15.64
C LYS A 57 -25.60 -6.67 14.98
N ASP A 58 -25.62 -5.60 15.79
CA ASP A 58 -25.82 -4.24 15.30
C ASP A 58 -24.49 -3.66 14.79
N PRO A 59 -24.40 -3.21 13.53
CA PRO A 59 -23.21 -2.54 13.00
C PRO A 59 -22.82 -1.26 13.76
N ALA A 60 -23.71 -0.67 14.55
CA ALA A 60 -23.40 0.47 15.41
C ALA A 60 -22.48 0.12 16.60
N GLU A 61 -22.36 -1.17 16.96
CA GLU A 61 -21.44 -1.62 18.01
C GLU A 61 -19.99 -1.74 17.53
N LEU A 62 -19.73 -1.54 16.23
CA LEU A 62 -18.37 -1.60 15.69
C LEU A 62 -17.55 -0.38 16.08
N VAL A 63 -16.45 -0.63 16.79
CA VAL A 63 -15.38 0.34 16.97
C VAL A 63 -14.50 0.31 15.72
N LEU A 64 -14.67 1.30 14.86
CA LEU A 64 -13.78 1.48 13.71
C LEU A 64 -12.42 2.01 14.18
N PRO A 65 -11.30 1.46 13.65
CA PRO A 65 -9.98 2.00 13.95
C PRO A 65 -9.86 3.43 13.43
N ASP A 66 -9.14 4.27 14.17
CA ASP A 66 -8.85 5.64 13.75
C ASP A 66 -8.17 5.64 12.37
N PRO A 67 -8.59 6.52 11.45
CA PRO A 67 -7.92 6.63 10.17
C PRO A 67 -6.45 7.00 10.41
N PRO A 68 -5.50 6.34 9.73
CA PRO A 68 -4.09 6.67 9.88
C PRO A 68 -3.90 8.15 9.54
N PRO A 69 -2.99 8.85 10.25
CA PRO A 69 -2.66 10.22 9.90
C PRO A 69 -2.27 10.24 8.43
N LYS A 70 -2.91 11.11 7.64
CA LYS A 70 -2.58 11.29 6.23
C LYS A 70 -1.09 11.60 6.16
N ALA A 71 -0.30 10.64 5.72
CA ALA A 71 1.10 10.85 5.45
C ALA A 71 1.17 11.87 4.31
N CYS A 72 1.36 13.13 4.65
CA CYS A 72 1.69 14.15 3.66
C CYS A 72 3.06 13.75 3.14
N LEU A 73 3.10 13.13 1.96
CA LEU A 73 4.34 12.97 1.22
C LEU A 73 4.89 14.38 1.02
N ASP A 74 6.08 14.62 1.55
CA ASP A 74 6.82 15.82 1.22
C ASP A 74 7.20 15.73 -0.26
N LEU A 75 6.38 16.37 -1.10
CA LEU A 75 6.62 16.50 -2.53
C LEU A 75 7.58 17.65 -2.83
N SER A 76 8.22 18.22 -1.81
CA SER A 76 9.31 19.15 -2.03
C SER A 76 10.38 18.46 -2.88
N PRO A 77 10.92 19.16 -3.89
CA PRO A 77 12.00 18.62 -4.71
C PRO A 77 13.12 18.11 -3.80
N LEU A 78 13.50 16.84 -3.96
CA LEU A 78 14.67 16.26 -3.31
C LEU A 78 15.92 16.93 -3.88
N GLY A 79 16.30 18.06 -3.28
CA GLY A 79 17.40 18.90 -3.74
C GLY A 79 16.95 19.87 -4.84
N GLY A 80 17.26 21.15 -4.65
CA GLY A 80 17.12 22.14 -5.72
C GLY A 80 17.94 21.69 -6.93
N ASN A 81 17.39 21.88 -8.13
CA ASN A 81 17.96 21.60 -9.44
C ASN A 81 19.47 21.87 -9.48
N SER A 82 20.25 20.90 -9.05
CA SER A 82 21.66 20.83 -9.39
C SER A 82 21.59 20.10 -10.71
N GLU A 83 21.50 20.87 -11.79
CA GLU A 83 21.90 20.41 -13.10
C GLU A 83 23.32 19.88 -12.96
N HIS A 84 23.46 18.62 -12.54
CA HIS A 84 24.68 17.84 -12.74
C HIS A 84 24.74 17.57 -14.23
N PHE A 85 25.09 18.63 -14.98
CA PHE A 85 25.80 18.51 -16.22
C PHE A 85 27.13 17.85 -15.85
N GLU A 86 27.15 16.53 -15.78
CA GLU A 86 28.40 15.82 -15.98
C GLU A 86 28.82 16.14 -17.42
N PRO A 87 29.90 16.90 -17.65
CA PRO A 87 30.36 17.14 -19.00
C PRO A 87 30.70 15.78 -19.61
N GLU A 88 30.08 15.47 -20.74
CA GLU A 88 30.33 14.22 -21.46
C GLU A 88 31.85 14.13 -21.73
N LEU A 89 32.52 13.20 -21.05
CA LEU A 89 33.97 13.08 -21.13
C LEU A 89 34.35 12.65 -22.53
N ASP A 90 35.19 13.46 -23.19
CA ASP A 90 35.85 13.10 -24.44
C ASP A 90 36.55 11.73 -24.31
N ILE A 91 36.57 10.98 -25.42
CA ILE A 91 37.06 9.60 -25.46
C ILE A 91 38.51 9.50 -24.96
N VAL A 92 39.33 10.53 -25.22
CA VAL A 92 40.73 10.59 -24.77
C VAL A 92 40.81 10.71 -23.25
N GLU A 93 40.00 11.60 -22.66
CA GLU A 93 39.97 11.84 -21.22
C GLU A 93 39.45 10.63 -20.45
N ARG A 94 38.44 9.95 -21.00
CA ARG A 94 37.89 8.70 -20.45
C ARG A 94 38.94 7.59 -20.42
N ARG A 95 39.72 7.44 -21.50
CA ARG A 95 40.77 6.43 -21.60
C ARG A 95 41.92 6.70 -20.63
N ARG A 96 42.28 7.98 -20.47
CA ARG A 96 43.28 8.41 -19.47
C ARG A 96 42.85 8.06 -18.05
N ARG A 97 41.61 8.38 -17.66
CA ARG A 97 41.07 8.05 -16.33
C ARG A 97 41.04 6.53 -16.08
N PHE A 98 40.72 5.74 -17.09
CA PHE A 98 40.72 4.28 -16.98
C PHE A 98 42.11 3.69 -16.71
N GLU A 99 43.15 4.18 -17.39
CA GLU A 99 44.52 3.72 -17.13
C GLU A 99 45.02 4.15 -15.75
N GLN A 100 44.69 5.37 -15.31
CA GLN A 100 44.98 5.85 -13.95
C GLN A 100 44.35 4.93 -12.89
N LEU A 101 43.06 4.61 -13.04
CA LEU A 101 42.35 3.69 -12.14
C LEU A 101 42.96 2.29 -12.10
N LYS A 102 43.45 1.80 -13.24
CA LYS A 102 44.15 0.52 -13.30
C LYS A 102 45.47 0.54 -12.54
N GLU A 103 46.20 1.66 -12.56
CA GLU A 103 47.44 1.80 -11.79
C GLU A 103 47.16 1.89 -10.29
N ASP A 104 46.16 2.69 -9.89
CA ASP A 104 45.77 2.86 -8.48
C ASP A 104 45.30 1.53 -7.86
N LEU A 105 44.50 0.74 -8.58
CA LEU A 105 44.04 -0.58 -8.13
C LEU A 105 45.15 -1.64 -8.09
N ARG A 106 46.27 -1.39 -8.77
CA ARG A 106 47.39 -2.35 -8.87
C ARG A 106 48.48 -2.06 -7.84
N SER A 107 48.40 -0.95 -7.09
CA SER A 107 49.23 -0.76 -5.91
C SER A 107 48.77 -1.70 -4.79
N PRO A 108 49.63 -2.64 -4.32
CA PRO A 108 49.34 -3.36 -3.10
C PRO A 108 49.40 -2.36 -1.94
N PHE A 109 48.34 -2.35 -1.12
CA PHE A 109 48.40 -1.70 0.19
C PHE A 109 49.55 -2.26 1.04
#